data_AF-A0A1X9MF50-F1
#
_entry.id   AF-A0A1X9MF50-F1
#
_cell.length_a   1.000
_cell.length_b   1.000
_cell.length_c   1.000
_cell.angle_alpha   90.00
_cell.angle_beta   90.00
_cell.angle_gamma   90.00
#
_symmetry.space_group_name_H-M   'P 1'
#
loop_
_entity.id
_entity.type
_entity.pdbx_description
1 polymer ?
#
loop_
_entity_poly.entity_id
_entity_poly.type
_entity_poly.pdbx_seq_one_letter_code
_entity_poly.pdbx_strand_id
1 'polypeptide(L)'
;MLVAAKRQAIKAEKLGADAVMVVGQEGGGHLGRADIGTMVLVPQVVDSVSIPVIASGGIGDGRGLMAAFALGAEGVEMGTRFIVTKECVHAHPIYKEQIIKAEEEDTTVIKRTLGSPARALTNKWTEEILKIEQTSPTYEALKQYISGEANKKYIYNGKADEGFGWAGQIVGRIQEELSVEELINKIVKEAKQIQLKWSSKEGDM
;
A
#
# COMPACT_ATOMS: atom_id res chain seq x y z
N MET A 1 -7.06 -12.83 -5.74
CA MET A 1 -7.73 -12.40 -4.47
C MET A 1 -6.75 -11.61 -3.61
N LEU A 2 -7.14 -10.49 -3.00
CA LEU A 2 -6.28 -9.75 -2.05
C LEU A 2 -6.28 -10.43 -0.66
N VAL A 3 -5.10 -10.67 -0.10
CA VAL A 3 -4.90 -11.35 1.20
C VAL A 3 -3.80 -10.68 2.00
N ALA A 4 -3.87 -10.79 3.34
CA ALA A 4 -2.88 -10.20 4.25
C ALA A 4 -2.36 -11.25 5.28
N ALA A 5 -2.51 -12.53 4.96
CA ALA A 5 -2.01 -13.65 5.77
C ALA A 5 -1.88 -14.92 4.93
N LYS A 6 -0.86 -15.74 5.21
CA LYS A 6 -0.65 -17.07 4.61
C LYS A 6 -1.91 -17.94 4.61
N ARG A 7 -2.63 -18.02 5.74
CA ARG A 7 -3.87 -18.82 5.82
C ARG A 7 -4.96 -18.36 4.85
N GLN A 8 -5.03 -17.05 4.55
CA GLN A 8 -6.00 -16.50 3.61
C GLN A 8 -5.61 -16.84 2.18
N ALA A 9 -4.33 -16.80 1.84
CA ALA A 9 -3.81 -17.21 0.53
C ALA A 9 -4.14 -18.69 0.23
N ILE A 10 -3.82 -19.60 1.16
CA ILE A 10 -4.13 -21.03 1.05
C ILE A 10 -5.64 -21.25 0.89
N LYS A 11 -6.46 -20.48 1.63
CA LYS A 11 -7.92 -20.59 1.51
C LYS A 11 -8.42 -20.06 0.17
N ALA A 12 -7.85 -18.99 -0.35
CA ALA A 12 -8.20 -18.41 -1.65
C ALA A 12 -7.89 -19.40 -2.79
N GLU A 13 -6.71 -20.02 -2.76
CA GLU A 13 -6.33 -21.07 -3.72
C GLU A 13 -7.30 -22.26 -3.66
N LYS A 14 -7.62 -22.75 -2.46
CA LYS A 14 -8.61 -23.85 -2.29
C LYS A 14 -10.01 -23.50 -2.81
N LEU A 15 -10.33 -22.22 -2.93
CA LEU A 15 -11.59 -21.74 -3.49
C LEU A 15 -11.51 -21.48 -5.01
N GLY A 16 -10.37 -21.78 -5.64
CA GLY A 16 -10.18 -21.67 -7.08
C GLY A 16 -9.71 -20.29 -7.55
N ALA A 17 -9.04 -19.49 -6.70
CA ALA A 17 -8.43 -18.25 -7.16
C ALA A 17 -7.29 -18.53 -8.15
N ASP A 18 -7.23 -17.80 -9.27
CA ASP A 18 -6.15 -17.94 -10.26
C ASP A 18 -4.83 -17.30 -9.82
N ALA A 19 -4.89 -16.32 -8.91
CA ALA A 19 -3.73 -15.64 -8.33
C ALA A 19 -4.09 -14.98 -6.99
N VAL A 20 -3.09 -14.67 -6.17
CA VAL A 20 -3.24 -13.91 -4.92
C VAL A 20 -2.37 -12.66 -4.91
N MET A 21 -2.94 -11.55 -4.47
CA MET A 21 -2.20 -10.33 -4.15
C MET A 21 -1.98 -10.30 -2.64
N VAL A 22 -0.73 -10.19 -2.22
CA VAL A 22 -0.32 -10.32 -0.82
C VAL A 22 0.12 -8.96 -0.31
N VAL A 23 -0.70 -8.33 0.51
CA VAL A 23 -0.43 -6.98 1.05
C VAL A 23 0.27 -7.07 2.40
N GLY A 24 1.48 -6.51 2.47
CA GLY A 24 2.21 -6.31 3.73
C GLY A 24 1.76 -5.06 4.48
N GLN A 25 2.26 -4.91 5.70
CA GLN A 25 1.90 -3.85 6.63
C GLN A 25 2.20 -2.41 6.14
N GLU A 26 3.06 -2.28 5.14
CA GLU A 26 3.43 -1.01 4.51
C GLU A 26 2.32 -0.48 3.57
N GLY A 27 1.34 -1.31 3.21
CA GLY A 27 0.23 -0.96 2.31
C GLY A 27 -0.66 0.19 2.82
N GLY A 28 -1.35 0.84 1.89
CA GLY A 28 -2.41 1.80 2.19
C GLY A 28 -3.78 1.13 2.26
N GLY A 29 -4.74 1.73 2.97
CA GLY A 29 -6.06 1.13 3.13
C GLY A 29 -6.03 -0.04 4.12
N HIS A 30 -6.95 -1.01 4.00
CA HIS A 30 -7.11 -2.08 4.99
C HIS A 30 -5.94 -3.08 5.00
N LEU A 31 -5.47 -3.44 6.20
CA LEU A 31 -4.30 -4.25 6.45
C LEU A 31 -4.61 -5.55 7.19
N GLY A 32 -3.62 -6.43 7.24
CA GLY A 32 -3.62 -7.60 8.13
C GLY A 32 -3.56 -7.18 9.60
N ARG A 33 -4.07 -8.03 10.49
CA ARG A 33 -4.09 -7.76 11.95
C ARG A 33 -2.74 -7.97 12.65
N ALA A 34 -1.79 -8.61 11.98
CA ALA A 34 -0.57 -9.13 12.60
C ALA A 34 0.68 -8.28 12.30
N ASP A 35 0.51 -7.10 11.67
CA ASP A 35 1.59 -6.16 11.36
C ASP A 35 2.79 -6.79 10.60
N ILE A 36 2.51 -7.81 9.76
CA ILE A 36 3.55 -8.52 9.01
C ILE A 36 3.91 -7.70 7.77
N GLY A 37 5.17 -7.27 7.68
CA GLY A 37 5.71 -6.53 6.54
C GLY A 37 5.85 -7.37 5.27
N THR A 38 5.91 -6.70 4.13
CA THR A 38 5.97 -7.31 2.78
C THR A 38 7.17 -8.25 2.65
N MET A 39 8.33 -7.86 3.19
CA MET A 39 9.57 -8.66 3.18
C MET A 39 9.40 -10.04 3.83
N VAL A 40 8.55 -10.14 4.85
CA VAL A 40 8.32 -11.40 5.58
C VAL A 40 7.14 -12.16 5.00
N LEU A 41 6.05 -11.46 4.67
CA LEU A 41 4.81 -12.11 4.28
C LEU A 41 4.86 -12.72 2.87
N VAL A 42 5.45 -12.01 1.90
CA VAL A 42 5.48 -12.44 0.50
C VAL A 42 6.14 -13.82 0.32
N PRO A 43 7.41 -14.06 0.73
CA PRO A 43 8.04 -15.35 0.51
C PRO A 43 7.32 -16.47 1.27
N GLN A 44 6.81 -16.19 2.48
CA GLN A 44 6.01 -17.17 3.22
C GLN A 44 4.74 -17.60 2.46
N VAL A 45 4.10 -16.69 1.73
CA VAL A 45 2.93 -17.02 0.91
C VAL A 45 3.34 -17.78 -0.34
N VAL A 46 4.39 -17.32 -1.04
CA VAL A 46 4.96 -17.98 -2.23
C VAL A 46 5.24 -19.46 -1.93
N ASP A 47 5.91 -19.77 -0.83
CA ASP A 47 6.23 -21.15 -0.45
C ASP A 47 5.00 -22.00 -0.05
N SER A 48 3.81 -21.42 0.02
CA SER A 48 2.62 -22.05 0.60
C SER A 48 1.47 -22.26 -0.39
N VAL A 49 1.57 -21.73 -1.61
CA VAL A 49 0.57 -21.84 -2.66
C VAL A 49 1.25 -22.20 -3.98
N SER A 50 0.51 -22.80 -4.90
CA SER A 50 0.97 -23.14 -6.25
C SER A 50 0.53 -22.12 -7.31
N ILE A 51 -0.44 -21.27 -6.99
CA ILE A 51 -0.90 -20.18 -7.87
C ILE A 51 0.00 -18.94 -7.79
N PRO A 52 0.04 -18.09 -8.84
CA PRO A 52 0.83 -16.87 -8.84
C PRO A 52 0.58 -15.93 -7.67
N VAL A 53 1.69 -15.40 -7.14
CA VAL A 53 1.71 -14.44 -6.04
C VAL A 53 2.16 -13.08 -6.55
N ILE A 54 1.34 -12.06 -6.28
CA ILE A 54 1.61 -10.66 -6.60
C ILE A 54 1.90 -9.94 -5.28
N ALA A 55 3.08 -9.33 -5.15
CA ALA A 55 3.46 -8.59 -3.94
C ALA A 55 2.76 -7.22 -3.88
N SER A 56 2.30 -6.82 -2.70
CA SER A 56 1.61 -5.54 -2.47
C SER A 56 2.07 -4.93 -1.14
N GLY A 57 2.09 -3.59 -1.09
CA GLY A 57 2.52 -2.83 0.08
C GLY A 57 4.00 -2.41 0.00
N GLY A 58 4.27 -1.12 0.15
CA GLY A 58 5.65 -0.60 0.15
C GLY A 58 6.37 -0.62 -1.21
N ILE A 59 5.68 -0.90 -2.32
CA ILE A 59 6.26 -0.94 -3.67
C ILE A 59 5.80 0.29 -4.46
N GLY A 60 6.77 1.01 -5.05
CA GLY A 60 6.48 2.22 -5.83
C GLY A 60 7.56 2.63 -6.85
N ASP A 61 8.65 1.85 -6.97
CA ASP A 61 9.75 2.09 -7.89
C ASP A 61 10.38 0.76 -8.38
N GLY A 62 11.40 0.83 -9.24
CA GLY A 62 12.06 -0.38 -9.77
C GLY A 62 12.83 -1.20 -8.73
N ARG A 63 13.23 -0.61 -7.60
CA ARG A 63 13.87 -1.37 -6.50
C ARG A 63 12.84 -2.23 -5.80
N GLY A 64 11.66 -1.69 -5.53
CA GLY A 64 10.54 -2.45 -4.97
C GLY A 64 10.12 -3.60 -5.88
N LEU A 65 10.06 -3.36 -7.20
CA LEU A 65 9.78 -4.42 -8.18
C LEU A 65 10.84 -5.54 -8.13
N MET A 66 12.12 -5.19 -8.18
CA MET A 66 13.19 -6.19 -8.15
C MET A 66 13.23 -6.96 -6.82
N ALA A 67 12.98 -6.29 -5.69
CA ALA A 67 12.88 -6.93 -4.38
C ALA A 67 11.71 -7.92 -4.33
N ALA A 68 10.53 -7.56 -4.85
CA ALA A 68 9.38 -8.46 -4.91
C ALA A 68 9.67 -9.73 -5.72
N PHE A 69 10.34 -9.59 -6.87
CA PHE A 69 10.75 -10.73 -7.68
C PHE A 69 11.79 -11.61 -6.97
N ALA A 70 12.73 -11.01 -6.25
CA ALA A 70 13.69 -11.76 -5.44
C ALA A 70 13.02 -12.54 -4.28
N LEU A 71 11.87 -12.08 -3.80
CA LEU A 71 11.04 -12.79 -2.81
C LEU A 71 10.15 -13.88 -3.42
N GLY A 72 10.23 -14.10 -4.74
CA GLY A 72 9.47 -15.13 -5.45
C GLY A 72 8.09 -14.70 -5.94
N ALA A 73 7.73 -13.40 -5.85
CA ALA A 73 6.51 -12.90 -6.46
C ALA A 73 6.66 -12.82 -7.99
N GLU A 74 5.56 -12.98 -8.71
CA GLU A 74 5.49 -12.92 -10.18
C GLU A 74 4.94 -11.57 -10.70
N GLY A 75 4.57 -10.68 -9.78
CA GLY A 75 4.08 -9.36 -10.10
C GLY A 75 4.04 -8.46 -8.87
N VAL A 76 3.69 -7.20 -9.08
CA VAL A 76 3.46 -6.24 -8.00
C VAL A 76 2.15 -5.51 -8.18
N GLU A 77 1.50 -5.17 -7.07
CA GLU A 77 0.37 -4.26 -7.00
C GLU A 77 0.80 -2.99 -6.26
N MET A 78 0.39 -1.84 -6.78
CA MET A 78 0.71 -0.54 -6.22
C MET A 78 -0.59 0.26 -6.10
N GLY A 79 -0.89 0.77 -4.92
CA GLY A 79 -2.02 1.70 -4.73
C GLY A 79 -1.54 3.14 -4.75
N THR A 80 -0.83 3.54 -3.70
CA THR A 80 -0.42 4.93 -3.43
C THR A 80 0.36 5.56 -4.59
N ARG A 81 1.23 4.81 -5.26
CA ARG A 81 2.01 5.31 -6.41
C ARG A 81 1.11 5.73 -7.59
N PHE A 82 -0.01 5.04 -7.81
CA PHE A 82 -0.97 5.36 -8.87
C PHE A 82 -1.97 6.46 -8.49
N ILE A 83 -2.07 6.84 -7.21
CA ILE A 83 -2.86 8.03 -6.83
C ILE A 83 -2.21 9.29 -7.42
N VAL A 84 -0.88 9.31 -7.48
CA VAL A 84 -0.07 10.42 -8.00
C VAL A 84 0.34 10.16 -9.44
N THR A 85 -0.64 9.86 -10.29
CA THR A 85 -0.47 9.85 -11.75
C THR A 85 -1.45 10.81 -12.41
N LYS A 86 -1.08 11.29 -13.61
CA LYS A 86 -1.89 12.26 -14.39
C LYS A 86 -3.29 11.72 -14.70
N GLU A 87 -3.41 10.41 -14.90
CA GLU A 87 -4.65 9.69 -15.22
C GLU A 87 -5.56 9.47 -14.00
N CYS A 88 -5.05 9.64 -12.78
CA CYS A 88 -5.87 9.62 -11.56
C CYS A 88 -6.63 10.94 -11.39
N VAL A 89 -7.54 11.23 -12.32
CA VAL A 89 -8.26 12.53 -12.40
C VAL A 89 -9.28 12.75 -11.29
N HIS A 90 -9.70 11.68 -10.61
CA HIS A 90 -10.64 11.77 -9.50
C HIS A 90 -9.96 12.15 -8.19
N ALA A 91 -8.67 11.82 -8.00
CA ALA A 91 -7.95 12.25 -6.81
C ALA A 91 -7.74 13.76 -6.84
N HIS A 92 -8.24 14.45 -5.81
CA HIS A 92 -8.15 15.90 -5.70
C HIS A 92 -6.68 16.34 -5.68
N PRO A 93 -6.30 17.47 -6.34
CA PRO A 93 -4.91 17.93 -6.39
C PRO A 93 -4.23 18.07 -5.01
N ILE A 94 -4.94 18.60 -4.01
CA ILE A 94 -4.45 18.70 -2.62
C ILE A 94 -4.04 17.33 -2.06
N TYR A 95 -4.79 16.26 -2.36
CA TYR A 95 -4.47 14.92 -1.87
C TYR A 95 -3.21 14.37 -2.55
N LYS A 96 -3.06 14.57 -3.86
CA LYS A 96 -1.82 14.21 -4.57
C LYS A 96 -0.61 15.00 -4.05
N GLU A 97 -0.78 16.30 -3.85
CA GLU A 97 0.26 17.19 -3.33
C GLU A 97 0.71 16.77 -1.93
N GLN A 98 -0.23 16.40 -1.06
CA GLN A 98 0.11 15.89 0.27
C GLN A 98 0.84 14.54 0.21
N ILE A 99 0.51 13.65 -0.73
CA ILE A 99 1.31 12.44 -0.94
C ILE A 99 2.73 12.78 -1.41
N ILE A 100 2.89 13.75 -2.32
CA ILE A 100 4.21 14.14 -2.86
C ILE A 100 5.10 14.77 -1.78
N LYS A 101 4.50 15.48 -0.83
CA LYS A 101 5.20 16.17 0.27
C LYS A 101 5.41 15.30 1.51
N ALA A 102 4.81 14.12 1.56
CA ALA A 102 4.84 13.24 2.72
C ALA A 102 6.17 12.47 2.80
N GLU A 103 6.73 12.40 4.00
CA GLU A 103 7.91 11.61 4.33
C GLU A 103 7.52 10.22 4.86
N GLU A 104 8.48 9.37 5.21
CA GLU A 104 8.25 7.97 5.58
C GLU A 104 7.36 7.76 6.83
N GLU A 105 7.28 8.76 7.70
CA GLU A 105 6.49 8.73 8.95
C GLU A 105 5.08 9.34 8.80
N ASP A 106 4.77 9.96 7.66
CA ASP A 106 3.52 10.73 7.45
C ASP A 106 2.29 9.84 7.13
N THR A 107 2.29 8.62 7.64
CA THR A 107 1.12 7.73 7.61
C THR A 107 0.86 7.12 8.97
N THR A 108 -0.41 6.87 9.26
CA THR A 108 -0.83 6.23 10.51
C THR A 108 -1.86 5.13 10.27
N VAL A 109 -1.96 4.20 11.23
CA VAL A 109 -2.91 3.09 11.17
C VAL A 109 -4.08 3.36 12.11
N ILE A 110 -5.26 3.55 11.52
CA ILE A 110 -6.54 3.71 12.22
C ILE A 110 -7.30 2.38 12.27
N LYS A 111 -8.36 2.32 13.08
CA LYS A 111 -9.29 1.18 13.28
C LYS A 111 -8.64 -0.07 13.88
N ARG A 112 -7.53 0.08 14.61
CA ARG A 112 -6.89 -1.07 15.28
C ARG A 112 -7.81 -1.65 16.36
N THR A 113 -8.44 -0.78 17.14
CA THR A 113 -9.38 -1.16 18.21
C THR A 113 -10.63 -1.88 17.68
N LEU A 114 -11.02 -1.61 16.43
CA LEU A 114 -12.13 -2.28 15.74
C LEU A 114 -11.73 -3.61 15.07
N GLY A 115 -10.47 -4.04 15.20
CA GLY A 115 -9.95 -5.26 14.57
C GLY A 115 -9.92 -5.22 13.03
N SER A 116 -9.95 -4.03 12.44
CA SER A 116 -9.93 -3.80 10.99
C SER A 116 -8.94 -2.70 10.60
N PRO A 117 -7.65 -2.87 10.94
CA PRO A 117 -6.64 -1.83 10.77
C PRO A 117 -6.59 -1.33 9.33
N ALA A 118 -6.42 -0.04 9.15
CA ALA A 118 -6.20 0.56 7.85
C ALA A 118 -5.26 1.75 7.91
N ARG A 119 -4.42 1.93 6.90
CA ARG A 119 -3.41 2.99 6.85
C ARG A 119 -3.82 4.17 5.97
N ALA A 120 -3.72 5.37 6.54
CA ALA A 120 -4.03 6.64 5.92
C ALA A 120 -2.88 7.63 6.11
N LEU A 121 -2.88 8.73 5.34
CA LEU A 121 -2.01 9.88 5.61
C LEU A 121 -2.30 10.43 7.01
N THR A 122 -1.24 10.83 7.71
CA THR A 122 -1.36 11.54 8.97
C THR A 122 -1.91 12.94 8.72
N ASN A 123 -2.98 13.30 9.44
CA ASN A 123 -3.60 14.62 9.42
C ASN A 123 -4.44 14.82 10.69
N LYS A 124 -4.98 16.03 10.90
CA LYS A 124 -5.83 16.32 12.06
C LYS A 124 -7.02 15.37 12.22
N TRP A 125 -7.60 14.90 11.10
CA TRP A 125 -8.75 13.99 11.13
C TRP A 125 -8.37 12.59 11.63
N THR A 126 -7.24 12.06 11.17
CA THR A 126 -6.73 10.75 11.62
C THR A 126 -6.18 10.80 13.04
N GLU A 127 -5.58 11.92 13.47
CA GLU A 127 -5.25 12.15 14.88
C GLU A 127 -6.49 12.11 15.77
N GLU A 128 -7.60 12.70 15.34
CA GLU A 128 -8.86 12.66 16.10
C GLU A 128 -9.43 11.24 16.20
N ILE A 129 -9.36 10.47 15.10
CA ILE A 129 -9.72 9.03 15.12
C ILE A 129 -8.92 8.29 16.19
N LEU A 130 -7.60 8.50 16.25
CA LEU A 130 -6.73 7.83 17.21
C LEU A 130 -7.03 8.23 18.66
N LYS A 131 -7.38 9.50 18.91
CA LYS A 131 -7.81 9.97 20.25
C LYS A 131 -9.13 9.30 20.67
N ILE A 132 -10.08 9.17 19.75
CA ILE A 132 -11.34 8.46 20.02
C ILE A 132 -11.06 6.98 20.31
N GLU A 133 -10.17 6.33 19.56
CA GLU A 133 -9.78 4.94 19.84
C GLU A 133 -9.16 4.75 21.22
N GLN A 134 -8.48 5.76 21.77
CA GLN A 134 -7.92 5.68 23.13
C GLN A 134 -8.95 5.86 24.24
N THR A 135 -10.05 6.59 23.97
CA THR A 135 -11.01 7.02 25.01
C THR A 135 -12.36 6.33 24.92
N SER A 136 -12.84 6.04 23.71
CA SER A 136 -14.11 5.38 23.42
C SER A 136 -13.99 4.49 22.18
N PRO A 137 -13.34 3.30 22.29
CA PRO A 137 -13.04 2.41 21.16
C PRO A 137 -14.27 1.63 20.64
N THR A 138 -15.37 2.33 20.38
CA THR A 138 -16.61 1.75 19.85
C THR A 138 -16.80 2.12 18.39
N TYR A 139 -17.47 1.24 17.64
CA TYR A 139 -17.80 1.52 16.24
C TYR A 139 -18.68 2.76 16.14
N GLU A 140 -19.63 2.92 17.06
CA GLU A 140 -20.58 4.03 17.13
C GLU A 140 -19.85 5.38 17.27
N ALA A 141 -18.86 5.47 18.16
CA ALA A 141 -18.05 6.68 18.33
C ALA A 141 -17.23 7.04 17.08
N LEU A 142 -16.75 6.04 16.36
CA LEU A 142 -15.88 6.20 15.18
C LEU A 142 -16.66 6.35 13.87
N LYS A 143 -17.92 5.91 13.82
CA LYS A 143 -18.71 5.71 12.60
C LYS A 143 -18.66 6.89 11.62
N GLN A 144 -18.80 8.11 12.12
CA GLN A 144 -18.77 9.31 11.28
C GLN A 144 -17.36 9.60 10.72
N TYR A 145 -16.32 9.36 11.52
CA TYR A 145 -14.93 9.66 11.19
C TYR A 145 -14.33 8.66 10.21
N ILE A 146 -14.70 7.38 10.30
CA ILE A 146 -14.18 6.30 9.44
C ILE A 146 -15.09 5.99 8.24
N SER A 147 -16.10 6.82 8.00
CA SER A 147 -17.07 6.61 6.93
C SER A 147 -16.48 6.83 5.54
N GLY A 148 -17.09 6.19 4.54
CA GLY A 148 -16.78 6.50 3.13
C GLY A 148 -17.07 7.95 2.77
N GLU A 149 -18.01 8.61 3.44
CA GLU A 149 -18.30 10.03 3.23
C GLU A 149 -17.14 10.92 3.71
N ALA A 150 -16.62 10.67 4.92
CA ALA A 150 -15.43 11.35 5.43
C ALA A 150 -14.22 11.13 4.51
N ASN A 151 -14.04 9.93 3.97
CA ASN A 151 -12.99 9.67 2.98
C ASN A 151 -13.16 10.55 1.73
N LYS A 152 -14.35 10.54 1.12
CA LYS A 152 -14.66 11.31 -0.11
C LYS A 152 -14.46 12.81 0.06
N LYS A 153 -14.82 13.37 1.22
CA LYS A 153 -14.60 14.79 1.53
C LYS A 153 -13.15 15.21 1.31
N TYR A 154 -12.20 14.37 1.71
CA TYR A 154 -10.80 14.66 1.47
C TYR A 154 -10.36 14.24 0.06
N ILE A 155 -10.52 12.97 -0.31
CA ILE A 155 -9.86 12.46 -1.53
C ILE A 155 -10.45 13.00 -2.84
N TYR A 156 -11.73 13.41 -2.84
CA TYR A 156 -12.41 13.98 -4.02
C TYR A 156 -12.64 15.48 -3.91
N ASN A 157 -12.91 16.00 -2.70
CA ASN A 157 -13.29 17.40 -2.51
C ASN A 157 -12.19 18.25 -1.85
N GLY A 158 -11.00 17.68 -1.57
CA GLY A 158 -9.83 18.41 -1.06
C GLY A 158 -9.94 18.87 0.40
N LYS A 159 -10.97 18.44 1.14
CA LYS A 159 -11.21 18.84 2.53
C LYS A 159 -10.40 17.99 3.51
N ALA A 160 -9.08 18.20 3.54
CA ALA A 160 -8.14 17.43 4.35
C ALA A 160 -8.43 17.48 5.87
N ASP A 161 -9.00 18.58 6.37
CA ASP A 161 -9.38 18.74 7.78
C ASP A 161 -10.76 18.13 8.11
N GLU A 162 -11.51 17.64 7.12
CA GLU A 162 -12.84 17.01 7.29
C GLU A 162 -12.87 15.52 6.88
N GLY A 163 -11.70 14.90 6.66
CA GLY A 163 -11.61 13.56 6.09
C GLY A 163 -10.24 12.91 6.16
N PHE A 164 -10.17 11.65 5.77
CA PHE A 164 -8.93 10.86 5.71
C PHE A 164 -8.68 10.31 4.30
N GLY A 165 -7.42 10.13 3.94
CA GLY A 165 -6.99 9.66 2.61
C GLY A 165 -6.08 8.46 2.76
N TRP A 166 -6.38 7.36 2.08
CA TRP A 166 -5.61 6.12 2.18
C TRP A 166 -4.21 6.27 1.58
N ALA A 167 -3.16 5.90 2.29
CA ALA A 167 -1.81 5.94 1.76
C ALA A 167 -0.94 4.89 2.47
N GLY A 168 -0.07 4.24 1.71
CA GLY A 168 0.95 3.32 2.22
C GLY A 168 2.21 4.07 2.61
N GLN A 169 3.13 3.43 3.32
CA GLN A 169 4.40 4.05 3.72
C GLN A 169 5.32 4.41 2.54
N ILE A 170 4.98 3.95 1.33
CA ILE A 170 5.70 4.29 0.10
C ILE A 170 5.62 5.77 -0.28
N VAL A 171 4.78 6.58 0.41
CA VAL A 171 4.67 8.03 0.20
C VAL A 171 6.03 8.73 0.21
N GLY A 172 6.95 8.39 1.14
CA GLY A 172 8.29 8.98 1.21
C GLY A 172 9.20 8.71 0.01
N ARG A 173 8.76 7.92 -0.97
CA ARG A 173 9.48 7.69 -2.24
C ARG A 173 8.77 8.31 -3.45
N ILE A 174 7.64 8.97 -3.25
CA ILE A 174 6.81 9.56 -4.30
C ILE A 174 7.08 11.08 -4.34
N GLN A 175 7.93 11.52 -5.27
CA GLN A 175 8.38 12.93 -5.31
C GLN A 175 7.85 13.72 -6.51
N GLU A 176 7.10 13.07 -7.41
CA GLU A 176 6.67 13.64 -8.68
C GLU A 176 5.37 13.00 -9.18
N GLU A 177 4.59 13.74 -9.97
CA GLU A 177 3.46 13.23 -10.73
C GLU A 177 3.89 12.85 -12.14
N LEU A 178 3.65 11.59 -12.52
CA LEU A 178 3.98 11.03 -13.83
C LEU A 178 2.70 10.58 -14.55
N SER A 179 2.74 10.44 -15.87
CA SER A 179 1.75 9.60 -16.55
C SER A 179 1.95 8.15 -16.13
N VAL A 180 0.91 7.33 -16.28
CA VAL A 180 0.99 5.88 -16.05
C VAL A 180 2.07 5.26 -16.94
N GLU A 181 2.15 5.68 -18.21
CA GLU A 181 3.18 5.21 -19.14
C GLU A 181 4.60 5.56 -18.66
N GLU A 182 4.84 6.82 -18.27
CA GLU A 182 6.12 7.29 -17.75
C GLU A 182 6.52 6.49 -16.50
N LEU A 183 5.58 6.28 -15.58
CA LEU A 183 5.78 5.52 -14.35
C LEU A 183 6.18 4.07 -14.63
N ILE A 184 5.41 3.35 -15.46
CA ILE A 184 5.68 1.94 -15.77
C ILE A 184 7.03 1.81 -16.47
N ASN A 185 7.31 2.65 -17.47
CA ASN A 185 8.59 2.63 -18.19
C ASN A 185 9.77 2.90 -17.25
N LYS A 186 9.62 3.84 -16.30
CA LYS A 186 10.64 4.14 -15.28
C LYS A 186 10.90 2.93 -14.38
N ILE A 187 9.86 2.32 -13.83
CA ILE A 187 9.98 1.14 -12.93
C ILE A 187 10.67 -0.02 -13.64
N VAL A 188 10.25 -0.35 -14.86
CA VAL A 188 10.82 -1.46 -15.65
C VAL A 188 12.28 -1.19 -15.98
N LYS A 189 12.61 0.05 -16.39
CA LYS A 189 13.99 0.44 -16.68
C LYS A 189 14.89 0.34 -15.46
N GLU A 190 14.45 0.87 -14.32
CA GLU A 190 15.17 0.81 -13.05
C GLU A 190 15.40 -0.64 -12.60
N ALA A 191 14.36 -1.49 -12.64
CA ALA A 191 14.47 -2.90 -12.30
C ALA A 191 15.48 -3.63 -13.20
N LYS A 192 15.43 -3.39 -14.51
CA LYS A 192 16.39 -3.96 -15.47
C LYS A 192 17.83 -3.53 -15.19
N GLN A 193 18.05 -2.27 -14.82
CA GLN A 193 19.38 -1.78 -14.44
C GLN A 193 19.91 -2.47 -13.18
N ILE A 194 19.05 -2.70 -12.18
CA ILE A 194 19.40 -3.43 -10.96
C ILE A 194 19.74 -4.88 -11.30
N GLN A 195 18.90 -5.55 -12.08
CA GLN A 195 19.15 -6.92 -12.53
C GLN A 195 20.52 -7.06 -13.20
N LEU A 196 20.82 -6.21 -14.19
CA LEU A 196 22.12 -6.23 -14.89
C LEU A 196 23.30 -6.02 -13.95
N LYS A 197 23.19 -5.08 -13.00
CA LYS A 197 24.23 -4.78 -12.01
C LYS A 197 24.54 -5.97 -11.10
N TRP A 198 23.55 -6.79 -10.77
CA TRP A 198 23.74 -7.95 -9.90
C TRP A 198 24.16 -9.19 -10.68
N SER A 199 23.65 -9.41 -11.90
CA SER A 199 24.10 -10.50 -12.76
C SER A 199 25.55 -10.34 -13.23
N SER A 200 26.06 -9.10 -13.40
CA SER A 200 27.46 -8.90 -13.78
C SER A 200 28.45 -9.14 -12.64
N LYS A 201 27.98 -9.19 -11.38
CA LYS A 201 28.83 -9.41 -10.20
C LYS A 201 29.03 -10.89 -9.84
N GLU A 202 28.17 -11.79 -10.34
CA GLU A 202 28.36 -13.24 -10.18
C GLU A 202 29.57 -13.75 -10.99
N GLY A 203 30.14 -12.96 -11.89
CA GLY A 203 31.40 -13.27 -12.58
C GLY A 203 32.68 -12.92 -11.80
N ASP A 204 32.56 -12.13 -10.71
CA ASP A 204 33.70 -11.59 -9.93
C ASP A 204 33.73 -12.10 -8.47
N MET A 205 32.85 -13.04 -8.08
CA MET A 205 32.82 -13.67 -6.75
C MET A 205 33.22 -15.14 -6.80
#